data_AF-L1NQ82-F1
#
_entry.id   AF-L1NQ82-F1
#
_cell.length_a   1.000
_cell.length_b   1.000
_cell.length_c   1.000
_cell.angle_alpha   90.00
_cell.angle_beta   90.00
_cell.angle_gamma   90.00
#
_symmetry.space_group_name_H-M   'P 1'
#
loop_
_entity.id
_entity.type
_entity.pdbx_description
1 polymer ?
#
loop_
_entity_poly.entity_id
_entity_poly.type
_entity_poly.pdbx_seq_one_letter_code
_entity_poly.pdbx_strand_id
1 'polypeptide(L)'
;MHRKSGKKLFRAGAWLLPLTALAACTQDAGMPSVPPAANAAAQTLPAVLPDSKRLESRLTGEASESESAQSAAFAKLLADANADAFAALFAQARHPAGKIYALTGLHQTDPAAYGRLKKQLDGASQIEILDGDIVLPYRAADLLPAIEDGRLLCFITEARPDGGAGALLPPFSEISR
;
A
#
# COMPACT_ATOMS: atom_id res chain seq x y z
N MET A 1 -46.18 46.56 29.60
CA MET A 1 -46.76 46.28 28.26
C MET A 1 -46.76 44.76 28.07
N HIS A 2 -47.90 44.09 28.30
CA HIS A 2 -48.77 43.46 27.27
C HIS A 2 -48.11 42.27 26.54
N ARG A 3 -48.41 41.01 26.94
CA ARG A 3 -49.34 40.02 26.30
C ARG A 3 -49.05 39.81 24.79
N LYS A 4 -48.91 38.61 24.19
CA LYS A 4 -49.72 37.36 24.14
C LYS A 4 -48.81 36.25 23.53
N SER A 5 -48.81 34.98 23.95
CA SER A 5 -49.79 33.89 23.72
C SER A 5 -50.17 33.61 22.26
N GLY A 6 -49.92 32.37 21.79
CA GLY A 6 -50.42 31.87 20.51
C GLY A 6 -50.07 30.39 20.23
N LYS A 7 -50.84 29.46 20.84
CA LYS A 7 -50.93 28.03 20.48
C LYS A 7 -51.81 27.84 19.22
N LYS A 8 -51.57 26.77 18.43
CA LYS A 8 -52.54 25.78 17.84
C LYS A 8 -51.86 25.07 16.64
N LEU A 9 -51.67 23.74 16.55
CA LEU A 9 -52.57 22.57 16.44
C LEU A 9 -53.50 22.55 15.21
N PHE A 10 -53.14 21.72 14.22
CA PHE A 10 -53.97 21.01 13.22
C PHE A 10 -53.10 19.83 12.73
N ARG A 11 -53.35 18.53 12.93
CA ARG A 11 -54.48 17.59 12.86
C ARG A 11 -54.85 17.13 11.43
N ALA A 12 -54.71 15.80 11.27
CA ALA A 12 -55.45 14.87 10.42
C ALA A 12 -55.08 14.71 8.93
N GLY A 13 -54.90 13.45 8.53
CA GLY A 13 -54.76 13.02 7.15
C GLY A 13 -54.62 11.50 7.04
N ALA A 14 -55.54 10.75 7.63
CA ALA A 14 -55.69 9.31 7.43
C ALA A 14 -56.28 9.05 6.04
N TRP A 15 -55.59 8.24 5.22
CA TRP A 15 -56.17 7.61 4.04
C TRP A 15 -55.86 6.12 4.09
N LEU A 16 -56.86 5.35 4.49
CA LEU A 16 -57.05 3.95 4.13
C LEU A 16 -57.65 3.91 2.72
N LEU A 17 -57.23 2.97 1.89
CA LEU A 17 -58.09 1.89 1.35
C LEU A 17 -57.27 0.94 0.44
N PRO A 18 -57.75 -0.31 0.25
CA PRO A 18 -56.95 -1.51 0.02
C PRO A 18 -57.01 -1.99 -1.43
N LEU A 19 -56.14 -2.95 -1.78
CA LEU A 19 -56.41 -3.91 -2.84
C LEU A 19 -55.83 -5.29 -2.46
N THR A 20 -56.78 -6.19 -2.19
CA THR A 20 -56.65 -7.64 -2.16
C THR A 20 -56.13 -8.20 -3.48
N ALA A 21 -55.19 -9.15 -3.43
CA ALA A 21 -55.27 -10.40 -4.17
C ALA A 21 -54.24 -11.43 -3.65
N LEU A 22 -54.78 -12.59 -3.29
CA LEU A 22 -54.09 -13.84 -2.98
C LEU A 22 -53.21 -14.31 -4.15
N ALA A 23 -52.01 -14.79 -3.85
CA ALA A 23 -51.42 -15.91 -4.59
C ALA A 23 -50.65 -16.79 -3.59
N ALA A 24 -51.19 -17.97 -3.34
CA ALA A 24 -50.52 -19.03 -2.62
C ALA A 24 -49.42 -19.63 -3.52
N CYS A 25 -48.23 -19.88 -2.97
CA CYS A 25 -47.41 -21.04 -3.32
C CYS A 25 -46.43 -21.32 -2.17
N THR A 26 -46.60 -22.50 -1.59
CA THR A 26 -45.66 -23.17 -0.71
C THR A 26 -44.33 -23.38 -1.43
N GLN A 27 -43.19 -23.15 -0.77
CA GLN A 27 -42.08 -24.11 -0.68
C GLN A 27 -40.87 -23.53 0.04
N ASP A 28 -40.44 -24.31 1.03
CA ASP A 28 -39.12 -24.46 1.61
C ASP A 28 -37.95 -23.99 0.70
N ALA A 29 -37.18 -23.02 1.19
CA ALA A 29 -35.78 -22.85 0.82
C ALA A 29 -35.10 -22.09 1.95
N GLY A 30 -34.18 -22.77 2.62
CA GLY A 30 -33.30 -22.17 3.62
C GLY A 30 -32.72 -20.85 3.15
N MET A 31 -32.60 -19.93 4.10
CA MET A 31 -31.88 -18.66 3.94
C MET A 31 -30.60 -18.89 3.13
N PRO A 32 -30.43 -18.26 1.95
CA PRO A 32 -29.10 -18.10 1.42
C PRO A 32 -28.39 -17.15 2.38
N SER A 33 -27.58 -17.71 3.27
CA SER A 33 -26.51 -16.96 3.91
C SER A 33 -25.65 -16.45 2.78
N VAL A 34 -25.84 -15.17 2.42
CA VAL A 34 -24.95 -14.46 1.50
C VAL A 34 -23.57 -14.53 2.16
N PRO A 35 -22.59 -15.28 1.64
CA PRO A 35 -21.23 -15.15 2.14
C PRO A 35 -20.82 -13.70 1.86
N PRO A 36 -20.13 -13.00 2.78
CA PRO A 36 -19.52 -11.73 2.44
C PRO A 36 -18.63 -12.00 1.22
N ALA A 37 -18.80 -11.17 0.19
CA ALA A 37 -18.04 -11.24 -1.03
C ALA A 37 -16.54 -11.13 -0.71
N ALA A 38 -15.90 -12.28 -0.47
CA ALA A 38 -14.45 -12.45 -0.56
C ALA A 38 -14.10 -12.48 -2.05
N ASN A 39 -14.40 -11.37 -2.73
CA ASN A 39 -13.87 -11.07 -4.04
C ASN A 39 -12.87 -9.92 -3.88
N ALA A 40 -11.96 -10.08 -2.91
CA ALA A 40 -10.61 -9.63 -3.13
C ALA A 40 -10.10 -10.51 -4.28
N ALA A 41 -10.35 -10.09 -5.52
CA ALA A 41 -9.67 -10.64 -6.68
C ALA A 41 -8.21 -10.76 -6.26
N ALA A 42 -7.70 -12.00 -6.18
CA ALA A 42 -6.35 -12.26 -5.70
C ALA A 42 -5.42 -11.43 -6.57
N GLN A 43 -5.03 -10.27 -6.07
CA GLN A 43 -4.29 -9.32 -6.86
C GLN A 43 -2.93 -9.96 -7.07
N THR A 44 -2.64 -10.32 -8.31
CA THR A 44 -1.40 -11.03 -8.64
C THR A 44 -0.24 -10.06 -8.43
N LEU A 45 0.36 -10.13 -7.25
CA LEU A 45 1.62 -9.45 -6.99
C LEU A 45 2.66 -9.98 -7.98
N PRO A 46 3.49 -9.10 -8.57
CA PRO A 46 4.61 -9.56 -9.38
C PRO A 46 5.52 -10.41 -8.50
N ALA A 47 5.72 -11.68 -8.88
CA ALA A 47 6.40 -12.70 -8.06
C ALA A 47 7.82 -12.30 -7.63
N VAL A 48 8.45 -11.37 -8.34
CA VAL A 48 9.80 -10.89 -8.04
C VAL A 48 9.87 -10.08 -6.73
N LEU A 49 8.83 -9.35 -6.34
CA LEU A 49 8.86 -8.48 -5.15
C LEU A 49 8.74 -9.27 -3.82
N PRO A 50 7.82 -10.26 -3.66
CA PRO A 50 7.74 -11.06 -2.43
C PRO A 50 9.02 -11.86 -2.13
N ASP A 51 9.74 -12.27 -3.19
CA ASP A 51 10.99 -13.03 -3.11
C ASP A 51 12.26 -12.15 -3.16
N SER A 52 12.12 -10.82 -3.17
CA SER A 52 13.26 -9.90 -3.25
C SER A 52 14.15 -10.01 -2.01
N LYS A 53 15.40 -10.44 -2.18
CA LYS A 53 16.41 -10.53 -1.11
C LYS A 53 17.13 -9.21 -0.84
N ARG A 54 17.10 -8.30 -1.82
CA ARG A 54 17.83 -7.04 -1.84
C ARG A 54 16.97 -5.95 -2.45
N LEU A 55 17.30 -4.71 -2.14
CA LEU A 55 16.78 -3.54 -2.83
C LEU A 55 17.73 -3.21 -3.97
N GLU A 56 17.19 -2.95 -5.14
CA GLU A 56 17.97 -2.66 -6.33
C GLU A 56 17.67 -1.23 -6.79
N SER A 57 18.71 -0.53 -7.26
CA SER A 57 18.54 0.70 -8.02
C SER A 57 17.75 0.42 -9.30
N ARG A 58 17.20 1.46 -9.94
CA ARG A 58 16.53 1.27 -11.23
C ARG A 58 17.41 0.56 -12.25
N LEU A 59 18.68 0.97 -12.32
CA LEU A 59 19.67 0.39 -13.23
C LEU A 59 20.67 -0.47 -12.45
N THR A 60 20.91 -1.69 -12.90
CA THR A 60 21.80 -2.69 -12.29
C THR A 60 22.69 -3.38 -13.34
N GLY A 61 23.67 -4.16 -12.88
CA GLY A 61 24.65 -4.86 -13.73
C GLY A 61 25.85 -4.01 -14.13
N GLU A 62 26.74 -4.59 -14.94
CA GLU A 62 27.98 -3.92 -15.38
C GLU A 62 27.66 -2.55 -15.98
N ALA A 63 28.34 -1.52 -15.45
CA ALA A 63 28.15 -0.13 -15.85
C ALA A 63 26.71 0.44 -15.69
N SER A 64 25.82 -0.23 -14.94
CA SER A 64 24.42 0.19 -14.72
C SER A 64 23.62 0.35 -16.03
N GLU A 65 23.76 -0.59 -16.97
CA GLU A 65 23.08 -0.53 -18.27
C GLU A 65 21.74 -1.29 -18.34
N SER A 66 21.45 -2.17 -17.36
CA SER A 66 20.23 -2.99 -17.37
C SER A 66 19.20 -2.51 -16.36
N GLU A 67 17.92 -2.50 -16.72
CA GLU A 67 16.84 -2.18 -15.76
C GLU A 67 16.59 -3.36 -14.80
N SER A 68 16.51 -3.09 -13.50
CA SER A 68 16.19 -4.09 -12.49
C SER A 68 14.75 -4.57 -12.62
N ALA A 69 14.56 -5.89 -12.62
CA ALA A 69 13.23 -6.50 -12.66
C ALA A 69 12.38 -6.11 -11.44
N GLN A 70 13.00 -5.95 -10.27
CA GLN A 70 12.37 -5.51 -9.03
C GLN A 70 11.93 -4.06 -9.15
N SER A 71 12.81 -3.19 -9.62
CA SER A 71 12.51 -1.76 -9.81
C SER A 71 11.40 -1.55 -10.84
N ALA A 72 11.43 -2.27 -11.97
CA ALA A 72 10.36 -2.23 -12.97
C ALA A 72 9.03 -2.76 -12.42
N ALA A 73 9.05 -3.86 -11.66
CA ALA A 73 7.84 -4.40 -11.03
C ALA A 73 7.25 -3.45 -9.97
N PHE A 74 8.11 -2.81 -9.18
CA PHE A 74 7.71 -1.81 -8.19
C PHE A 74 7.11 -0.57 -8.87
N ALA A 75 7.77 -0.02 -9.89
CA ALA A 75 7.28 1.14 -10.62
C ALA A 75 5.91 0.89 -11.25
N LYS A 76 5.69 -0.31 -11.81
CA LYS A 76 4.38 -0.71 -12.33
C LYS A 76 3.32 -0.75 -11.23
N LEU A 77 3.63 -1.36 -10.08
CA LEU A 77 2.71 -1.46 -8.95
C LEU A 77 2.37 -0.08 -8.37
N LEU A 78 3.35 0.83 -8.36
CA LEU A 78 3.19 2.21 -7.91
C LEU A 78 2.32 3.03 -8.88
N ALA A 79 2.50 2.85 -10.20
CA ALA A 79 1.72 3.54 -11.22
C ALA A 79 0.21 3.19 -11.14
N ASP A 80 -0.11 1.96 -10.73
CA ASP A 80 -1.48 1.52 -10.50
C ASP A 80 -2.09 2.08 -9.19
N ALA A 81 -1.32 2.84 -8.40
CA ALA A 81 -1.71 3.48 -7.13
C ALA A 81 -2.40 2.53 -6.13
N ASN A 82 -2.00 1.25 -6.14
CA ASN A 82 -2.74 0.20 -5.48
C ASN A 82 -2.21 -0.08 -4.06
N ALA A 83 -2.75 0.63 -3.08
CA ALA A 83 -2.37 0.49 -1.66
C ALA A 83 -2.59 -0.93 -1.12
N ASP A 84 -3.68 -1.60 -1.52
CA ASP A 84 -3.98 -2.97 -1.09
C ASP A 84 -2.92 -3.96 -1.56
N ALA A 85 -2.40 -3.78 -2.78
CA ALA A 85 -1.33 -4.61 -3.29
C ALA A 85 -0.02 -4.42 -2.49
N PHE A 86 0.33 -3.20 -2.08
CA PHE A 86 1.49 -3.01 -1.22
C PHE A 86 1.30 -3.57 0.19
N ALA A 87 0.09 -3.47 0.77
CA ALA A 87 -0.22 -4.13 2.03
C ALA A 87 -0.10 -5.66 1.92
N ALA A 88 -0.59 -6.23 0.81
CA ALA A 88 -0.45 -7.64 0.50
C ALA A 88 1.02 -8.05 0.31
N LEU A 89 1.82 -7.23 -0.35
CA LEU A 89 3.27 -7.44 -0.51
C LEU A 89 3.97 -7.48 0.85
N PHE A 90 3.66 -6.55 1.76
CA PHE A 90 4.25 -6.53 3.10
C PHE A 90 3.99 -7.83 3.87
N ALA A 91 2.76 -8.35 3.79
CA ALA A 91 2.35 -9.58 4.46
C ALA A 91 2.99 -10.83 3.84
N GLN A 92 3.19 -10.85 2.52
CA GLN A 92 3.68 -12.01 1.77
C GLN A 92 5.19 -12.05 1.57
N ALA A 93 5.88 -10.92 1.76
CA ALA A 93 7.32 -10.83 1.57
C ALA A 93 8.09 -11.81 2.48
N ARG A 94 8.89 -12.66 1.85
CA ARG A 94 9.74 -13.67 2.53
C ARG A 94 10.99 -13.06 3.14
N HIS A 95 11.39 -11.90 2.64
CA HIS A 95 12.62 -11.22 3.01
C HIS A 95 12.34 -9.76 3.41
N PRO A 96 13.18 -9.17 4.27
CA PRO A 96 13.02 -7.78 4.69
C PRO A 96 13.01 -6.78 3.53
N ALA A 97 13.76 -7.01 2.44
CA ALA A 97 13.77 -6.14 1.27
C ALA A 97 12.38 -6.03 0.60
N GLY A 98 11.65 -7.13 0.44
CA GLY A 98 10.26 -7.10 -0.04
C GLY A 98 9.33 -6.28 0.85
N LYS A 99 9.53 -6.32 2.18
CA LYS A 99 8.80 -5.47 3.12
C LYS A 99 9.15 -3.99 2.97
N ILE A 100 10.42 -3.66 2.69
CA ILE A 100 10.82 -2.29 2.41
C ILE A 100 10.20 -1.79 1.11
N TYR A 101 10.20 -2.57 0.02
CA TYR A 101 9.46 -2.20 -1.20
C TYR A 101 7.98 -1.88 -0.90
N ALA A 102 7.32 -2.72 -0.10
CA ALA A 102 5.94 -2.46 0.32
C ALA A 102 5.79 -1.15 1.11
N LEU A 103 6.66 -0.91 2.09
CA LEU A 103 6.61 0.31 2.89
C LEU A 103 6.87 1.57 2.05
N THR A 104 7.80 1.52 1.08
CA THR A 104 8.04 2.62 0.14
C THR A 104 6.79 2.94 -0.68
N GLY A 105 6.11 1.92 -1.21
CA GLY A 105 4.87 2.10 -1.97
C GLY A 105 3.71 2.61 -1.12
N LEU A 106 3.56 2.08 0.10
CA LEU A 106 2.52 2.54 1.05
C LEU A 106 2.73 3.97 1.50
N HIS A 107 3.97 4.43 1.67
CA HIS A 107 4.22 5.83 2.02
C HIS A 107 3.63 6.80 0.97
N GLN A 108 3.56 6.38 -0.30
CA GLN A 108 2.99 7.17 -1.40
C GLN A 108 1.46 6.98 -1.54
N THR A 109 0.93 5.80 -1.23
CA THR A 109 -0.44 5.40 -1.59
C THR A 109 -1.41 5.34 -0.39
N ASP A 110 -0.93 4.94 0.78
CA ASP A 110 -1.68 4.92 2.05
C ASP A 110 -0.73 5.18 3.25
N PRO A 111 -0.48 6.47 3.57
CA PRO A 111 0.39 6.85 4.70
C PRO A 111 -0.09 6.31 6.05
N ALA A 112 -1.39 6.08 6.22
CA ALA A 112 -1.92 5.52 7.45
C ALA A 112 -1.56 4.03 7.58
N ALA A 113 -1.65 3.25 6.50
CA ALA A 113 -1.17 1.87 6.47
C ALA A 113 0.35 1.80 6.67
N TYR A 114 1.12 2.68 6.02
CA TYR A 114 2.56 2.82 6.26
C TYR A 114 2.87 2.99 7.75
N GLY A 115 2.21 3.95 8.43
CA GLY A 115 2.43 4.21 9.85
C GLY A 115 2.11 3.03 10.78
N ARG A 116 1.15 2.18 10.40
CA ARG A 116 0.81 0.94 11.12
C ARG A 116 1.84 -0.17 10.86
N LEU A 117 2.17 -0.43 9.60
CA LEU A 117 3.01 -1.55 9.20
C LEU A 117 4.49 -1.32 9.45
N LYS A 118 4.99 -0.07 9.42
CA LYS A 118 6.39 0.23 9.75
C LYS A 118 6.78 -0.21 11.17
N LYS A 119 5.81 -0.24 12.11
CA LYS A 119 6.02 -0.71 13.48
C LYS A 119 6.17 -2.24 13.60
N GLN A 120 5.79 -2.98 12.57
CA GLN A 120 5.90 -4.44 12.49
C GLN A 120 7.20 -4.89 11.80
N LEU A 121 7.97 -3.95 11.26
CA LEU A 121 9.27 -4.24 10.67
C LEU A 121 10.27 -4.56 11.79
N ASP A 122 10.98 -5.68 11.66
CA ASP A 122 12.15 -5.92 12.49
C ASP A 122 13.27 -4.97 12.06
N GLY A 123 13.49 -3.92 12.85
CA GLY A 123 14.48 -2.89 12.57
C GLY A 123 15.92 -3.39 12.54
N ALA A 124 16.23 -4.54 13.18
CA ALA A 124 17.57 -5.11 13.25
C ALA A 124 17.93 -5.98 12.04
N SER A 125 16.93 -6.38 11.24
CA SER A 125 17.13 -7.17 10.03
C SER A 125 18.08 -6.48 9.04
N GLN A 126 19.03 -7.24 8.52
CA GLN A 126 19.97 -6.79 7.49
C GLN A 126 19.34 -6.84 6.11
N ILE A 127 19.60 -5.82 5.29
CA ILE A 127 19.08 -5.61 3.95
C ILE A 127 20.25 -5.22 3.05
N GLU A 128 20.45 -5.98 2.00
CA GLU A 128 21.41 -5.63 0.95
C GLU A 128 20.78 -4.62 -0.02
N ILE A 129 21.55 -3.60 -0.37
CA ILE A 129 21.22 -2.64 -1.41
C ILE A 129 22.24 -2.80 -2.53
N LEU A 130 21.73 -3.02 -3.74
CA LEU A 130 22.53 -3.13 -4.97
C LEU A 130 22.38 -1.82 -5.74
N ASP A 131 23.49 -1.09 -5.87
CA ASP A 131 23.62 0.10 -6.73
C ASP A 131 24.65 -0.18 -7.82
N GLY A 132 24.19 -0.49 -9.03
CA GLY A 132 25.03 -1.02 -10.09
C GLY A 132 25.70 -2.33 -9.67
N ASP A 133 27.03 -2.31 -9.50
CA ASP A 133 27.85 -3.44 -9.07
C ASP A 133 28.23 -3.39 -7.57
N ILE A 134 27.76 -2.37 -6.84
CA ILE A 134 28.09 -2.17 -5.43
C ILE A 134 27.00 -2.78 -4.54
N VAL A 135 27.40 -3.63 -3.60
CA VAL A 135 26.52 -4.19 -2.57
C VAL A 135 26.79 -3.50 -1.23
N LEU A 136 25.76 -2.90 -0.65
CA LEU A 136 25.83 -2.18 0.62
C LEU A 136 24.88 -2.81 1.64
N PRO A 137 25.36 -3.25 2.82
CA PRO A 137 24.50 -3.75 3.89
C PRO A 137 23.91 -2.60 4.71
N TYR A 138 22.61 -2.66 4.97
CA TYR A 138 21.88 -1.71 5.82
C TYR A 138 20.99 -2.45 6.82
N ARG A 139 20.74 -1.86 7.99
CA ARG A 139 19.64 -2.32 8.83
C ARG A 139 18.33 -1.76 8.31
N ALA A 140 17.26 -2.53 8.43
CA ALA A 140 15.93 -2.12 7.99
C ALA A 140 15.47 -0.80 8.62
N ALA A 141 15.80 -0.57 9.90
CA ALA A 141 15.49 0.68 10.58
C ALA A 141 16.19 1.90 9.96
N ASP A 142 17.42 1.73 9.47
CA ASP A 142 18.21 2.82 8.88
C ASP A 142 17.65 3.26 7.52
N LEU A 143 16.75 2.48 6.91
CA LEU A 143 16.08 2.80 5.64
C LEU A 143 14.75 3.55 5.83
N LEU A 144 14.20 3.58 7.04
CA LEU A 144 12.91 4.25 7.30
C LEU A 144 12.97 5.76 7.02
N PRO A 145 14.00 6.52 7.46
CA PRO A 145 14.11 7.93 7.11
C PRO A 145 14.15 8.16 5.60
N ALA A 146 14.86 7.29 4.86
CA ALA A 146 14.96 7.35 3.41
C ALA A 146 13.63 7.08 2.67
N ILE A 147 12.71 6.35 3.30
CA ILE A 147 11.33 6.22 2.80
C ILE A 147 10.58 7.53 3.01
N GLU A 148 10.69 8.10 4.22
CA GLU A 148 9.93 9.28 4.65
C GLU A 148 10.33 10.55 3.87
N ASP A 149 11.61 10.71 3.53
CA ASP A 149 12.12 11.82 2.73
C ASP A 149 12.12 11.57 1.21
N GLY A 150 11.68 10.39 0.76
CA GLY A 150 11.54 10.04 -0.65
C GLY A 150 12.82 9.61 -1.35
N ARG A 151 13.99 9.63 -0.70
CA ARG A 151 15.25 9.20 -1.34
C ARG A 151 15.21 7.75 -1.81
N LEU A 152 14.58 6.87 -1.03
CA LEU A 152 14.48 5.46 -1.40
C LEU A 152 13.54 5.25 -2.59
N LEU A 153 12.50 6.09 -2.73
CA LEU A 153 11.65 6.06 -3.91
C LEU A 153 12.46 6.43 -5.16
N CYS A 154 13.17 7.56 -5.14
CA CYS A 154 14.01 8.01 -6.25
C CYS A 154 15.06 6.95 -6.62
N PHE A 155 15.72 6.34 -5.63
CA PHE A 155 16.70 5.26 -5.84
C PHE A 155 16.13 4.09 -6.65
N ILE A 156 14.88 3.69 -6.35
CA ILE A 156 14.22 2.55 -7.01
C ILE A 156 13.69 2.95 -8.40
N THR A 157 13.15 4.16 -8.57
CA THR A 157 12.35 4.51 -9.77
C THR A 157 13.04 5.42 -10.77
N GLU A 158 14.10 6.13 -10.39
CA GLU A 158 14.77 7.09 -11.25
C GLU A 158 16.06 6.54 -11.85
N ALA A 159 16.34 6.92 -13.10
CA ALA A 159 17.66 6.69 -13.67
C ALA A 159 18.65 7.68 -13.04
N ARG A 160 19.87 7.23 -12.76
CA ARG A 160 20.90 8.09 -12.16
C ARG A 160 21.13 9.32 -13.07
N PRO A 161 21.17 10.55 -12.54
CA PRO A 161 21.62 11.69 -13.33
C PRO A 161 23.08 11.48 -13.71
N ASP A 162 23.36 11.57 -15.01
CA ASP A 162 24.65 11.28 -15.62
C ASP A 162 25.82 11.97 -14.87
N GLY A 163 26.79 11.19 -14.40
CA GLY A 163 28.13 11.69 -14.02
C GLY A 163 28.42 11.91 -12.54
N GLY A 164 27.49 11.71 -11.62
CA GLY A 164 27.74 11.87 -10.18
C GLY A 164 27.78 10.54 -9.43
N ALA A 165 28.93 9.86 -9.36
CA ALA A 165 29.11 8.66 -8.54
C ALA A 165 28.80 8.87 -7.04
N GLY A 166 28.61 10.13 -6.58
CA GLY A 166 28.36 10.47 -5.18
C GLY A 166 27.01 11.13 -4.87
N ALA A 167 26.10 11.32 -5.83
CA ALA A 167 24.87 12.10 -5.58
C ALA A 167 23.65 11.27 -5.14
N LEU A 168 23.61 9.98 -5.49
CA LEU A 168 22.52 9.05 -5.12
C LEU A 168 22.98 7.84 -4.31
N LEU A 169 24.30 7.69 -4.09
CA LEU A 169 24.77 6.69 -3.15
C LEU A 169 24.26 7.08 -1.76
N PRO A 170 23.48 6.22 -1.10
CA PRO A 170 23.09 6.48 0.27
C PRO A 170 24.34 6.63 1.14
N PRO A 171 24.32 7.64 2.00
CA PRO A 171 24.14 7.31 3.40
C PRO A 171 22.66 7.49 3.74
N PHE A 172 21.89 6.39 3.71
CA PHE A 172 20.52 6.36 4.25
C PHE A 172 20.55 6.51 5.77
N SER A 173 21.68 6.12 6.37
CA SER A 173 22.04 6.45 7.73
C SER A 173 22.70 7.83 7.73
N GLU A 174 22.06 8.85 8.29
CA GLU A 174 22.87 9.96 8.78
C GLU A 174 23.84 9.38 9.80
N ILE A 175 25.12 9.75 9.68
CA ILE A 175 26.15 9.43 10.68
C ILE A 175 25.69 10.12 11.97
N SER A 176 24.89 9.43 12.77
CA SER A 176 24.61 9.80 14.14
C SER A 176 25.91 9.55 14.91
N ARG A 177 26.74 10.60 14.98
CA ARG A 177 27.78 10.72 16.01
C ARG A 177 27.14 11.11 17.33
#